data_AF-A0A060HCS0-F1
#
_entry.id   AF-A0A060HCS0-F1
#
_cell.length_a   1.000
_cell.length_b   1.000
_cell.length_c   1.000
_cell.angle_alpha   90.00
_cell.angle_beta   90.00
_cell.angle_gamma   90.00
#
_symmetry.space_group_name_H-M   'P 1'
#
loop_
_entity.id
_entity.type
_entity.pdbx_description
1 polymer ?
#
loop_
_entity_poly.entity_id
_entity_poly.type
_entity_poly.pdbx_seq_one_letter_code
_entity_poly.pdbx_strand_id
1 'polypeptide(L)'
;MARLVARIKVLPADADINIDSIVEGLKGSIPQGMELKGHAKEPIAFGLNAVVGDFMLDDAEGQMDKLEDAIRGVQGVGEIEVMNISRASVKMK
;
A
#
# COMPACT_ATOMS: atom_id res chain seq x y z
N MET A 1 -6.75 6.90 -20.44
CA MET A 1 -7.09 6.13 -19.23
C MET A 1 -6.60 6.95 -18.06
N ALA A 2 -7.48 7.29 -17.12
CA ALA A 2 -7.07 7.99 -15.92
C ALA A 2 -6.36 6.99 -15.00
N ARG A 3 -5.24 7.39 -14.40
CA ARG A 3 -4.59 6.59 -13.35
C ARG A 3 -4.99 7.15 -12.01
N LEU A 4 -5.11 6.29 -11.03
CA LEU A 4 -5.26 6.59 -9.61
C LEU A 4 -3.94 6.29 -8.92
N VAL A 5 -3.66 7.07 -7.88
CA VAL A 5 -2.58 6.84 -6.93
C VAL A 5 -3.24 6.72 -5.56
N ALA A 6 -3.22 5.52 -5.02
CA ALA A 6 -3.67 5.21 -3.67
C ALA A 6 -2.46 5.13 -2.75
N ARG A 7 -2.42 6.02 -1.76
CA ARG A 7 -1.44 5.98 -0.67
C ARG A 7 -2.06 5.22 0.49
N ILE A 8 -1.47 4.08 0.82
CA ILE A 8 -1.96 3.18 1.86
C ILE A 8 -0.86 3.03 2.90
N LYS A 9 -1.19 3.36 4.15
CA LYS A 9 -0.37 3.10 5.31
C LYS A 9 -0.75 1.75 5.88
N VAL A 10 0.25 0.93 6.14
CA VAL A 10 0.13 -0.44 6.62
C VAL A 10 0.85 -0.49 7.95
N LEU A 11 0.10 -0.77 9.01
CA LEU A 11 0.63 -0.96 10.34
C LEU A 11 0.84 -2.46 10.57
N PRO A 12 2.03 -2.89 10.98
CA PRO A 12 2.23 -4.26 11.45
C PRO A 12 1.39 -4.49 12.70
N ALA A 13 1.01 -5.75 12.93
CA ALA A 13 0.30 -6.13 14.15
C ALA A 13 1.13 -5.85 15.42
N ASP A 14 2.46 -6.02 15.33
CA ASP A 14 3.39 -5.87 16.45
C ASP A 14 4.73 -5.26 15.99
N ALA A 15 5.47 -4.65 16.91
CA ALA A 15 6.82 -4.11 16.66
C ALA A 15 7.85 -5.19 16.27
N ASP A 16 7.56 -6.46 16.58
CA ASP A 16 8.42 -7.61 16.28
C ASP A 16 8.24 -8.11 14.83
N ILE A 17 7.19 -7.66 14.13
CA ILE A 17 6.93 -8.06 12.75
C ILE A 17 7.96 -7.44 11.82
N ASN A 18 8.54 -8.27 10.96
CA ASN A 18 9.51 -7.83 9.98
C ASN A 18 8.83 -7.00 8.87
N ILE A 19 9.16 -5.71 8.84
CA ILE A 19 8.69 -4.75 7.83
C ILE A 19 9.12 -5.17 6.42
N ASP A 20 10.33 -5.70 6.25
CA ASP A 20 10.78 -6.17 4.94
C ASP A 20 9.89 -7.29 4.41
N SER A 21 9.44 -8.22 5.27
CA SER A 21 8.51 -9.28 4.89
C SER A 21 7.12 -8.73 4.52
N ILE A 22 6.64 -7.69 5.20
CA ILE A 22 5.41 -7.00 4.80
C ILE A 22 5.61 -6.35 3.42
N VAL A 23 6.73 -5.68 3.18
CA VAL A 23 7.02 -5.04 1.88
C VAL A 23 7.11 -6.07 0.75
N GLU A 24 7.72 -7.23 1.00
CA GLU A 24 7.76 -8.34 0.06
C GLU A 24 6.36 -8.91 -0.21
N GLY A 25 5.58 -9.14 0.84
CA GLY A 25 4.18 -9.57 0.74
C GLY A 25 3.33 -8.56 -0.02
N LEU A 26 3.49 -7.26 0.25
CA LEU A 26 2.83 -6.18 -0.47
C LEU A 26 3.17 -6.24 -1.96
N LYS A 27 4.45 -6.36 -2.32
CA LYS A 27 4.89 -6.48 -3.73
C LYS A 27 4.32 -7.72 -4.42
N GLY A 28 4.20 -8.84 -3.70
CA GLY A 28 3.64 -10.09 -4.23
C GLY A 28 2.11 -10.08 -4.32
N SER A 29 1.45 -9.37 -3.42
CA SER A 29 -0.01 -9.21 -3.39
C SER A 29 -0.54 -8.24 -4.45
N ILE A 30 0.31 -7.42 -5.07
CA ILE A 30 -0.13 -6.46 -6.09
C ILE A 30 -0.67 -7.21 -7.32
N PRO A 31 -1.97 -7.07 -7.65
CA PRO A 31 -2.55 -7.72 -8.81
C PRO A 31 -2.05 -7.11 -10.13
N GLN A 32 -2.15 -7.88 -11.22
CA GLN A 32 -1.74 -7.43 -12.55
C GLN A 32 -2.49 -6.16 -12.98
N GLY A 33 -1.75 -5.11 -13.34
CA GLY A 33 -2.30 -3.80 -13.72
C GLY A 33 -2.15 -2.71 -12.65
N MET A 34 -1.56 -3.04 -11.50
CA MET A 34 -1.16 -2.06 -10.49
C MET A 34 0.36 -2.03 -10.35
N GLU A 35 0.89 -0.87 -9.97
CA GLU A 35 2.33 -0.61 -9.90
C GLU A 35 2.65 0.07 -8.56
N LEU A 36 3.52 -0.54 -7.75
CA LEU A 36 4.04 0.13 -6.56
C LEU A 36 5.03 1.21 -6.99
N LYS A 37 4.65 2.48 -6.82
CA LYS A 37 5.54 3.61 -7.10
C LYS A 37 6.66 3.71 -6.07
N GLY A 38 6.33 3.42 -4.82
CA GLY A 38 7.27 3.48 -3.73
C GLY A 38 6.66 2.96 -2.45
N HIS A 39 7.51 2.62 -1.52
CA HIS A 39 7.13 2.38 -0.13
C HIS A 39 8.08 3.18 0.74
N ALA A 40 7.54 3.82 1.77
CA ALA A 40 8.28 4.54 2.78
C ALA A 40 8.01 3.87 4.12
N LYS A 41 9.05 3.70 4.94
CA LYS A 41 8.90 3.23 6.31
C LYS A 41 8.95 4.44 7.24
N GLU A 42 7.90 4.60 8.03
CA GLU A 42 7.78 5.68 9.00
C GLU A 42 7.80 5.10 10.42
N PRO A 43 8.82 5.41 11.23
CA PRO A 43 8.79 5.05 12.65
C PRO A 43 7.69 5.84 13.35
N ILE A 44 6.81 5.15 14.07
CA ILE A 44 5.70 5.78 14.80
C ILE A 44 6.17 6.09 16.23
N ALA A 45 6.22 5.08 17.09
CA ALA A 45 6.65 5.15 18.49
C ALA A 45 6.79 3.73 19.08
N PHE A 46 7.50 3.56 20.20
CA PHE A 46 7.64 2.27 20.90
C PHE A 46 8.18 1.11 20.02
N GLY A 47 9.08 1.43 19.08
CA GLY A 47 9.65 0.42 18.17
C GLY A 47 8.71 -0.04 17.04
N LEU A 48 7.46 0.45 17.00
CA LEU A 48 6.57 0.25 15.86
C LEU A 48 6.99 1.09 14.67
N ASN A 49 7.05 0.44 13.51
CA ASN A 49 7.29 1.08 12.23
C ASN A 49 6.07 0.85 11.34
N ALA A 50 5.52 1.91 10.77
CA ALA A 50 4.47 1.81 9.75
C ALA A 50 5.11 1.81 8.36
N VAL A 51 4.43 1.20 7.40
CA VAL A 51 4.84 1.16 6.00
C VAL A 51 3.81 1.91 5.17
N VAL A 52 4.22 2.99 4.52
CA VAL A 52 3.37 3.73 3.60
C VAL A 52 3.72 3.32 2.17
N GLY A 53 2.82 2.59 1.52
CA GLY A 53 2.93 2.23 0.11
C GLY A 53 2.14 3.18 -0.79
N ASP A 54 2.77 3.65 -1.86
CA ASP A 54 2.12 4.39 -2.94
C ASP A 54 1.85 3.44 -4.11
N PHE A 55 0.57 3.13 -4.33
CA PHE A 55 0.10 2.22 -5.37
C PHE A 55 -0.53 3.00 -6.51
N MET A 56 -0.07 2.76 -7.73
CA MET A 56 -0.66 3.32 -8.93
C MET A 56 -1.51 2.24 -9.60
N LEU A 57 -2.76 2.55 -9.88
CA LEU A 57 -3.73 1.66 -10.48
C LEU A 57 -4.52 2.42 -11.56
N ASP A 58 -5.08 1.72 -12.54
CA ASP A 58 -6.00 2.35 -13.49
C ASP A 58 -7.34 2.69 -12.81
N ASP A 59 -7.97 3.78 -13.25
CA ASP A 59 -9.32 4.19 -12.85
C ASP A 59 -10.33 3.21 -13.47
N ALA A 60 -10.42 2.04 -12.85
CA ALA A 60 -11.32 0.95 -13.20
C ALA A 60 -12.03 0.45 -11.94
N GLU A 61 -13.31 0.11 -12.08
CA GLU A 61 -14.15 -0.33 -10.97
C GLU A 61 -13.60 -1.61 -10.31
N GLY A 62 -13.57 -1.61 -8.97
CA GLY A 62 -13.14 -2.75 -8.15
C GLY A 62 -11.62 -2.99 -8.10
N GLN A 63 -10.80 -2.15 -8.74
CA GLN A 63 -9.34 -2.25 -8.58
C GLN A 63 -8.91 -1.84 -7.17
N MET A 64 -9.56 -0.82 -6.61
CA MET A 64 -9.26 -0.35 -5.26
C MET A 64 -9.56 -1.41 -4.19
N ASP A 65 -10.74 -2.02 -4.25
CA ASP A 65 -11.14 -3.11 -3.35
C ASP A 65 -10.17 -4.30 -3.42
N LYS A 66 -9.77 -4.70 -4.63
CA LYS A 66 -8.79 -5.79 -4.82
C LYS A 66 -7.46 -5.47 -4.18
N LEU A 67 -7.00 -4.23 -4.29
CA LEU A 67 -5.76 -3.79 -3.68
C LEU A 67 -5.84 -3.84 -2.16
N GLU A 68 -6.89 -3.27 -1.57
CA GLU A 68 -7.08 -3.30 -0.12
C GLU A 68 -7.18 -4.73 0.42
N ASP A 69 -7.96 -5.60 -0.23
CA ASP A 69 -8.11 -6.99 0.18
C ASP A 69 -6.79 -7.77 0.07
N ALA A 70 -6.04 -7.56 -1.02
CA ALA A 70 -4.74 -8.22 -1.22
C ALA A 70 -3.69 -7.76 -0.20
N ILE A 71 -3.71 -6.47 0.19
CA ILE A 71 -2.83 -5.93 1.24
C ILE A 71 -3.23 -6.46 2.61
N ARG A 72 -4.54 -6.49 2.91
CA ARG A 72 -5.08 -6.97 4.18
C ARG A 72 -4.83 -8.47 4.38
N GLY A 73 -4.72 -9.23 3.30
CA GLY A 73 -4.35 -10.65 3.33
C GLY A 73 -2.86 -10.93 3.60
N VAL A 74 -1.99 -9.90 3.59
CA VAL A 74 -0.56 -10.09 3.86
C VAL A 74 -0.33 -10.45 5.33
N GLN A 75 0.37 -11.56 5.56
CA GLN A 75 0.65 -12.06 6.90
C GLN A 75 1.53 -11.07 7.68
N GLY A 76 1.08 -10.66 8.88
CA GLY A 76 1.77 -9.68 9.73
C GLY A 76 1.26 -8.25 9.57
N VAL A 77 0.38 -7.98 8.59
CA VAL A 77 -0.39 -6.73 8.55
C VAL A 77 -1.45 -6.78 9.64
N GLY A 78 -1.41 -5.80 10.55
CA GLY A 78 -2.42 -5.62 11.58
C GLY A 78 -3.56 -4.73 11.09
N GLU A 79 -3.19 -3.54 10.65
CA GLU A 79 -4.15 -2.52 10.21
C GLU A 79 -3.71 -1.86 8.91
N ILE A 80 -4.68 -1.55 8.05
CA ILE A 80 -4.46 -0.82 6.82
C ILE A 80 -5.25 0.47 6.89
N GLU A 81 -4.61 1.57 6.52
CA GLU A 81 -5.18 2.90 6.53
C GLU A 81 -4.94 3.53 5.16
N VAL A 82 -6.02 3.70 4.39
CA VAL A 82 -5.96 4.42 3.11
C VAL A 82 -5.86 5.90 3.41
N MET A 83 -4.65 6.45 3.30
CA MET A 83 -4.39 7.85 3.63
C MET A 83 -4.91 8.81 2.57
N ASN A 84 -4.70 8.48 1.29
CA ASN A 84 -5.07 9.38 0.21
C ASN A 84 -5.32 8.62 -1.09
N ILE A 85 -6.31 9.08 -1.85
CA ILE A 85 -6.62 8.57 -3.17
C ILE A 85 -6.66 9.76 -4.10
N SER A 86 -5.64 9.86 -4.94
CA SER A 86 -5.51 10.94 -5.89
C SER A 86 -5.67 10.40 -7.30
N ARG A 87 -6.54 11.02 -8.09
CA ARG A 87 -6.55 10.81 -9.54
C ARG A 87 -5.28 11.46 -10.09
N ALA A 88 -4.37 10.66 -10.63
CA ALA A 88 -3.30 11.14 -11.50
C ALA A 88 -3.91 11.56 -12.85
N SER A 89 -4.72 12.62 -12.82
CA SER A 89 -5.01 13.42 -13.98
C SER A 89 -3.93 14.49 -14.02
N VAL A 90 -3.13 14.49 -15.09
CA VAL A 90 -2.05 15.44 -15.40
C VAL A 90 -0.63 14.98 -15.05
N LYS A 91 0.21 15.03 -16.10
CA LYS A 91 1.66 14.85 -16.17
C LYS A 91 2.38 15.14 -14.85
N MET A 92 2.94 14.11 -14.22
CA MET A 92 4.14 14.31 -13.40
C MET A 92 5.24 14.78 -14.35
N LYS A 93 5.58 16.07 -14.25
CA LYS A 93 6.68 16.70 -14.95
C LYS A 93 7.96 16.52 -14.14
#